data_AF-A0A8T6IQC2-F1
#
_entry.id   AF-A0A8T6IQC2-F1
#
_cell.length_a   1.000
_cell.length_b   1.000
_cell.length_c   1.000
_cell.angle_alpha   90.00
_cell.angle_beta   90.00
_cell.angle_gamma   90.00
#
_symmetry.space_group_name_H-M   'P 1'
#
loop_
_entity.id
_entity.type
_entity.pdbx_description
1 polymer ?
#
loop_
_entity_poly.entity_id
_entity_poly.type
_entity_poly.pdbx_seq_one_letter_code
_entity_poly.pdbx_strand_id
1 'polypeptide(L)' 'HMVADLVVEEEVIVELKSVKELLPIHEAQLIAYLKAAKLKTGLLINFNVRLLKSGIKRISV' A
#
# COMPACT_ATOMS: atom_id res chain seq x y z
N HIS A 1 14.61 -1.23 9.47
CA HIS A 1 14.59 -0.57 8.16
C HIS A 1 13.20 -0.79 7.57
N MET A 2 12.42 0.28 7.40
CA MET A 2 11.14 0.22 6.69
C MET A 2 11.42 0.47 5.21
N VAL A 3 11.07 -0.47 4.34
CA VAL A 3 11.35 -0.40 2.90
C VAL A 3 10.03 -0.59 2.20
N ALA A 4 9.59 0.43 1.47
CA ALA A 4 8.42 0.32 0.59
C ALA A 4 8.78 -0.53 -0.62
N ASP A 5 7.82 -1.30 -1.15
CA ASP A 5 8.05 -2.08 -2.37
C ASP A 5 8.32 -1.16 -3.57
N LEU A 6 7.52 -0.09 -3.72
CA LEU A 6 7.76 0.95 -4.73
C LEU A 6 7.42 2.34 -4.18
N VAL A 7 8.18 3.33 -4.65
CA VAL A 7 7.86 4.76 -4.57
C VAL A 7 7.87 5.29 -5.99
N VAL A 8 6.74 5.85 -6.44
CA VAL A 8 6.55 6.31 -7.82
C VAL A 8 6.55 7.83 -7.82
N GLU A 9 7.43 8.41 -8.65
CA GLU A 9 7.56 9.87 -8.85
C GLU A 9 7.69 10.68 -7.55
N GLU A 10 8.23 10.07 -6.48
CA GLU A 10 8.27 10.68 -5.13
C GLU A 10 6.90 11.17 -4.60
N GLU A 11 5.79 10.62 -5.12
CA GLU A 11 4.43 11.09 -4.78
C GLU A 11 3.53 9.98 -4.23
N VAL A 12 3.75 8.74 -4.68
CA VAL A 12 2.89 7.59 -4.34
C VAL A 12 3.71 6.41 -3.83
N ILE A 13 3.32 5.87 -2.67
CA ILE A 13 3.85 4.59 -2.18
C ILE A 13 2.97 3.45 -2.66
N VAL A 14 3.56 2.37 -3.16
CA VAL A 14 2.85 1.15 -3.53
C VAL A 14 3.38 -0.02 -2.70
N GLU A 15 2.46 -0.73 -2.05
CA GLU A 15 2.70 -1.92 -1.25
C GLU A 15 1.99 -3.12 -1.86
N LEU A 16 2.75 -4.19 -2.13
CA LEU A 16 2.24 -5.40 -2.76
C LEU A 16 2.02 -6.49 -1.71
N LYS A 17 0.91 -7.22 -1.84
CA LYS A 17 0.59 -8.38 -1.00
C LYS A 17 0.08 -9.53 -1.88
N SER A 18 0.21 -10.75 -1.37
CA SER A 18 -0.39 -11.96 -1.95
C SER A 18 -1.00 -12.80 -0.82
N VAL A 19 -2.05 -12.26 -0.21
CA VAL A 19 -2.66 -12.77 1.03
C VAL A 19 -4.14 -13.05 0.83
N LYS A 20 -4.75 -13.92 1.65
CA LYS A 20 -6.17 -14.24 1.55
C LYS A 20 -7.07 -13.00 1.62
N GLU A 21 -6.74 -12.08 2.52
CA GLU A 21 -7.46 -10.81 2.69
C GLU A 21 -6.51 -9.72 3.19
N LEU A 22 -6.83 -8.47 2.88
CA LEU A 22 -6.13 -7.33 3.47
C LEU A 22 -6.64 -7.11 4.89
N LEU A 23 -5.73 -7.16 5.87
CA LEU A 23 -6.01 -6.89 7.26
C LEU A 23 -5.66 -5.43 7.62
N PRO A 24 -6.26 -4.86 8.68
CA PRO A 24 -5.98 -3.49 9.13
C PRO A 24 -4.49 -3.20 9.38
N ILE A 25 -3.70 -4.21 9.72
CA ILE A 25 -2.24 -4.08 9.92
C ILE A 25 -1.51 -3.68 8.63
N HIS A 26 -1.97 -4.13 7.45
CA HIS A 26 -1.37 -3.74 6.18
C HIS A 26 -1.60 -2.24 5.89
N GLU A 27 -2.76 -1.72 6.28
CA GLU A 27 -3.10 -0.30 6.15
C GLU A 27 -2.28 0.54 7.13
N ALA A 28 -2.17 0.09 8.39
CA ALA A 28 -1.36 0.75 9.40
C ALA A 28 0.12 0.83 8.98
N GLN A 29 0.65 -0.23 8.37
CA GLN A 29 1.99 -0.23 7.77
C GLN A 29 2.13 0.85 6.70
N LEU A 30 1.22 0.87 5.71
CA LEU A 30 1.27 1.87 4.63
C LEU A 30 1.15 3.30 5.17
N ILE A 31 0.27 3.54 6.14
CA ILE A 31 0.12 4.86 6.80
C ILE A 31 1.42 5.28 7.50
N ALA A 32 2.10 4.36 8.19
CA ALA A 32 3.39 4.66 8.80
C ALA A 32 4.44 5.05 7.75
N TYR A 33 4.41 4.41 6.59
CA TYR A 33 5.35 4.68 5.48
C TYR A 33 5.06 6.06 4.88
N LEU A 34 3.79 6.36 4.61
CA LEU A 34 3.35 7.67 4.10
C LEU A 34 3.78 8.81 5.04
N LYS A 35 3.58 8.66 6.35
CA LYS A 35 4.02 9.65 7.34
C LYS A 35 5.53 9.83 7.38
N ALA A 36 6.29 8.74 7.34
CA ALA A 36 7.75 8.80 7.35
C ALA A 36 8.31 9.47 6.08
N ALA A 37 7.70 9.19 4.92
CA ALA A 37 8.09 9.75 3.64
C ALA A 37 7.51 11.14 3.36
N LYS A 38 6.63 11.67 4.24
CA LYS A 38 5.85 12.91 4.03
C LYS A 38 5.01 12.89 2.75
N LEU A 39 4.56 11.71 2.34
CA LEU A 39 3.66 11.51 1.19
C LEU A 39 2.23 11.31 1.65
N LYS A 40 1.27 11.66 0.79
CA LYS A 40 -0.16 11.63 1.13
C LYS A 40 -0.91 10.46 0.55
N THR A 41 -0.46 9.91 -0.58
CA THR A 41 -1.19 8.86 -1.31
C THR A 41 -0.41 7.56 -1.30
N GLY A 42 -1.10 6.48 -0.94
CA GLY A 42 -0.57 5.12 -1.05
C GLY A 42 -1.55 4.15 -1.69
N LEU A 43 -1.02 3.09 -2.29
CA LEU A 43 -1.77 1.98 -2.87
C LEU A 43 -1.35 0.67 -2.19
N LEU A 44 -2.31 -0.03 -1.60
CA LEU A 44 -2.18 -1.44 -1.25
C LEU A 44 -2.74 -2.27 -2.41
N ILE A 45 -1.94 -3.18 -2.95
CA ILE A 45 -2.34 -4.06 -4.05
C ILE A 45 -2.20 -5.51 -3.60
N ASN A 46 -3.33 -6.18 -3.38
CA ASN A 46 -3.37 -7.61 -3.14
C ASN A 46 -3.56 -8.39 -4.45
N PHE A 47 -2.57 -9.19 -4.85
CA PHE A 47 -2.61 -10.00 -6.06
C PHE A 47 -3.38 -11.32 -5.90
N ASN A 48 -3.69 -11.74 -4.67
CA ASN A 48 -4.46 -12.97 -4.42
C ASN A 48 -5.97 -12.73 -4.56
N VAL A 49 -6.38 -12.26 -5.75
CA VAL A 49 -7.77 -11.98 -6.14
C VAL A 49 -7.98 -12.36 -7.60
N ARG A 50 -9.22 -12.70 -7.98
CA ARG A 50 -9.55 -13.07 -9.37
C ARG A 50 -9.41 -11.91 -10.36
N LEU A 51 -9.75 -10.70 -9.93
CA LEU A 51 -9.66 -9.48 -10.72
C LEU A 51 -8.85 -8.45 -9.94
N LEU A 52 -7.75 -7.96 -10.53
CA LEU A 52 -6.81 -7.08 -9.83
C LEU A 52 -7.49 -5.81 -9.27
N LYS A 53 -8.49 -5.26 -10.00
CA LYS A 53 -9.27 -4.11 -9.53
C LYS A 53 -9.91 -4.30 -8.16
N SER A 54 -10.19 -5.54 -7.75
CA SER A 54 -10.77 -5.89 -6.45
C SER A 54 -9.73 -5.99 -5.33
N GLY A 55 -8.44 -6.07 -5.67
CA GLY A 55 -7.33 -6.13 -4.73
C GLY A 55 -6.66 -4.79 -4.47
N ILE A 56 -7.08 -3.72 -5.15
CA ILE A 56 -6.49 -2.38 -5.00
C ILE A 56 -7.25 -1.60 -3.91
N LYS A 57 -6.52 -1.09 -2.93
CA LYS A 57 -7.02 -0.15 -1.92
C LYS A 57 -6.16 1.10 -1.91
N ARG A 58 -6.78 2.25 -2.17
CA ARG A 58 -6.15 3.57 -2.05
C ARG A 58 -6.30 4.09 -0.62
N ILE A 59 -5.21 4.60 -0.07
CA ILE A 59 -5.17 5.29 1.22
C ILE A 59 -4.69 6.72 0.98
N SER A 60 -5.36 7.67 1.63
CA SER A 60 -4.96 9.08 1.68
C SER A 60 -4.84 9.53 3.14
N VAL A 61 -3.75 10.22 3.49
CA VAL A 61 -3.48 10.77 4.83
C VAL A 61 -3.13 12.25 4.81
#